data_AF-A0AAP5GWV3-F1
#
_entry.id   AF-A0AAP5GWV3-F1
#
_cell.length_a   1.000
_cell.length_b   1.000
_cell.length_c   1.000
_cell.angle_alpha   90.00
_cell.angle_beta   90.00
_cell.angle_gamma   90.00
#
_symmetry.space_group_name_H-M   'P 1'
#
loop_
_entity.id
_entity.type
_entity.pdbx_description
1 polymer ?
#
loop_
_entity_poly.entity_id
_entity_poly.type
_entity_poly.pdbx_seq_one_letter_code
_entity_poly.pdbx_strand_id
1 'polypeptide(L)'
;MKLNASIKLGILALTLGCTTVGAVLSTPQAAWAAPVPDSKAVYHQFQKYWKNAVKSSASLIQARKYLLNHVHEVNTRQATLMTMQLESVQTIKLAEIDEKIYTVPVQTAISEAHENIGYDKKLTYSSLLKEIKDPATRKLLQEASDLGYKLETSEGIYYPIINYEAYKKLQPYVTSDIAAYINIMATESNQASTSDAALIIPWGELIQRTLAMEAFLNAYPQSSRTTPVENLLYLYVHFLFYGSDNTPAYDWFTEDEIRTLIPEVKQAYEKALAKREPNTKSEILDSLEQVLFLLEQHNDRLTPDIQATIESILDRYSPE
;
A
#
# COMPACT_ATOMS: atom_id res chain seq x y z
N MET A 1 50.61 -1.57 81.96
CA MET A 1 49.97 -0.43 82.63
C MET A 1 48.68 -0.12 81.87
N LYS A 2 47.51 -0.35 82.50
CA LYS A 2 46.10 -0.03 82.12
C LYS A 2 45.72 -0.17 80.62
N LEU A 3 45.10 -1.26 80.16
CA LEU A 3 43.67 -1.68 80.24
C LEU A 3 42.64 -0.78 79.54
N ASN A 4 41.89 -1.46 78.65
CA ASN A 4 40.54 -1.23 78.09
C ASN A 4 40.43 -0.28 76.88
N ALA A 5 39.65 -0.57 75.81
CA ALA A 5 38.66 -1.61 75.47
C ALA A 5 38.23 -1.33 74.00
N SER A 6 37.75 -2.21 73.11
CA SER A 6 37.53 -3.66 73.06
C SER A 6 37.37 -4.04 71.58
N ILE A 7 37.99 -5.16 71.20
CA ILE A 7 37.74 -5.94 69.98
C ILE A 7 36.57 -6.90 70.24
N LYS A 8 35.72 -7.16 69.23
CA LYS A 8 35.19 -8.48 68.81
C LYS A 8 34.20 -8.28 67.65
N LEU A 9 34.45 -8.80 66.44
CA LEU A 9 34.27 -10.18 65.93
C LEU A 9 32.80 -10.66 65.87
N GLY A 10 32.38 -11.13 64.68
CA GLY A 10 31.14 -11.88 64.44
C GLY A 10 30.79 -11.90 62.94
N ILE A 11 31.40 -12.78 62.15
CA ILE A 11 30.88 -14.08 61.67
C ILE A 11 29.91 -13.98 60.47
N LEU A 12 30.36 -14.66 59.42
CA LEU A 12 29.75 -15.15 58.18
C LEU A 12 28.32 -15.70 58.31
N ALA A 13 27.46 -15.41 57.32
CA ALA A 13 26.41 -16.33 56.87
C ALA A 13 26.12 -16.15 55.37
N LEU A 14 26.42 -17.20 54.60
CA LEU A 14 25.93 -17.45 53.25
C LEU A 14 24.48 -17.94 53.33
N THR A 15 23.60 -17.40 52.48
CA THR A 15 22.43 -18.14 51.98
C THR A 15 22.15 -17.77 50.53
N LEU A 16 22.19 -18.80 49.68
CA LEU A 16 21.64 -18.85 48.32
C LEU A 16 20.12 -18.65 48.34
N GLY A 17 19.59 -17.98 47.31
CA GLY A 17 18.16 -17.94 47.03
C GLY A 17 17.89 -17.39 45.62
N CYS A 18 17.53 -18.29 44.70
CA CYS A 18 16.98 -18.00 43.38
C CYS A 18 15.75 -17.10 43.45
N THR A 19 15.60 -16.16 42.51
CA THR A 19 14.33 -15.88 41.81
C THR A 19 14.55 -15.01 40.56
N THR A 20 14.20 -15.62 39.41
CA THR A 20 13.54 -15.00 38.22
C THR A 20 14.06 -13.66 37.70
N VAL A 21 14.83 -13.71 36.61
CA VAL A 21 15.03 -12.58 35.70
C VAL A 21 13.73 -12.35 34.91
N GLY A 22 12.86 -11.49 35.44
CA GLY A 22 11.84 -10.81 34.65
C GLY A 22 12.48 -9.61 33.98
N ALA A 23 13.03 -9.78 32.78
CA ALA A 23 13.46 -8.65 31.97
C ALA A 23 12.21 -7.91 31.47
N VAL A 24 11.80 -6.89 32.22
CA VAL A 24 10.85 -5.89 31.71
C VAL A 24 11.56 -5.20 30.55
N LEU A 25 11.17 -5.54 29.32
CA LEU A 25 11.48 -4.76 28.13
C LEU A 25 10.79 -3.41 28.31
N SER A 26 11.51 -2.47 28.91
CA SER A 26 11.22 -1.06 28.80
C SER A 26 11.54 -0.70 27.36
N THR A 27 10.49 -0.63 26.53
CA THR A 27 10.61 0.04 25.25
C THR A 27 11.13 1.45 25.52
N PRO A 28 12.19 1.91 24.83
CA PRO A 28 12.50 3.33 24.87
C PRO A 28 11.30 3.99 24.18
N GLN A 29 10.48 4.66 24.98
CA GLN A 29 9.51 5.61 24.47
C GLN A 29 10.32 6.59 23.63
N ALA A 30 10.17 6.46 22.31
CA ALA A 30 10.75 7.40 21.37
C ALA A 30 10.36 8.78 21.86
N ALA A 31 11.37 9.59 22.19
CA ALA A 31 11.16 10.99 22.48
C ALA A 31 10.39 11.56 21.29
N TRP A 32 9.13 11.91 21.52
CA TRP A 32 8.30 12.57 20.52
C TRP A 32 9.09 13.80 20.06
N ALA A 33 9.42 13.83 18.77
CA ALA A 33 10.00 14.99 18.14
C ALA A 33 9.13 16.22 18.45
N ALA A 34 9.79 17.39 18.50
CA ALA A 34 9.27 18.65 19.00
C ALA A 34 7.81 18.98 18.59
N PRO A 35 7.05 19.75 19.42
CA PRO A 35 5.76 20.28 19.01
C PRO A 35 5.92 21.12 17.72
N VAL A 36 5.26 20.70 16.65
CA VAL A 36 5.26 21.39 15.34
C VAL A 36 4.42 22.67 15.45
N PRO A 37 4.73 23.75 14.69
CA PRO A 37 4.00 25.01 14.77
C PRO A 37 2.50 24.83 14.56
N ASP A 38 1.72 25.44 15.45
CA ASP A 38 0.26 25.40 15.44
C ASP A 38 -0.29 26.45 14.46
N SER A 39 0.22 26.47 13.22
CA SER A 39 -0.07 27.53 12.25
C SER A 39 -1.48 27.40 11.68
N LYS A 40 -2.45 27.91 12.45
CA LYS A 40 -3.84 28.11 12.00
C LYS A 40 -3.88 28.85 10.66
N ALA A 41 -2.96 29.79 10.44
CA ALA A 41 -2.85 30.53 9.19
C ALA A 41 -2.54 29.62 7.99
N VAL A 42 -1.57 28.71 8.12
CA VAL A 42 -1.20 27.76 7.06
C VAL A 42 -2.37 26.83 6.75
N TYR A 43 -2.96 26.24 7.79
CA TYR A 43 -4.13 25.38 7.62
C TYR A 43 -5.30 26.13 6.95
N HIS A 44 -5.65 27.32 7.45
CA HIS A 44 -6.74 28.12 6.86
C HIS A 44 -6.47 28.51 5.40
N GLN A 45 -5.22 28.81 5.04
CA GLN A 45 -4.88 29.12 3.67
C GLN A 45 -5.01 27.90 2.76
N PHE A 46 -4.57 26.73 3.19
CA PHE A 46 -4.83 25.47 2.48
C PHE A 46 -6.34 25.23 2.31
N GLN A 47 -7.13 25.41 3.37
CA GLN A 47 -8.58 25.23 3.31
C GLN A 47 -9.25 26.13 2.26
N LYS A 48 -8.74 27.35 2.02
CA LYS A 48 -9.25 28.22 0.94
C LYS A 48 -9.01 27.62 -0.44
N TYR A 49 -7.82 27.08 -0.69
CA TYR A 49 -7.52 26.41 -1.96
C TYR A 49 -8.35 25.13 -2.12
N TRP A 50 -8.36 24.28 -1.10
CA TRP A 50 -9.08 23.01 -1.10
C TRP A 50 -10.60 23.18 -1.34
N LYS A 51 -11.26 24.15 -0.68
CA LYS A 51 -12.70 24.41 -0.88
C LYS A 51 -13.07 24.72 -2.34
N ASN A 52 -12.16 25.32 -3.10
CA ASN A 52 -12.38 25.65 -4.51
C ASN A 52 -11.89 24.55 -5.46
N ALA A 53 -11.07 23.61 -4.98
CA ALA A 53 -10.40 22.59 -5.79
C ALA A 53 -11.37 21.63 -6.48
N VAL A 54 -12.54 21.36 -5.89
CA VAL A 54 -13.59 20.53 -6.51
C VAL A 54 -14.09 21.15 -7.84
N LYS A 55 -14.07 22.48 -7.96
CA LYS A 55 -14.58 23.20 -9.14
C LYS A 55 -13.48 23.72 -10.06
N SER A 56 -12.21 23.62 -9.65
CA SER A 56 -11.11 24.31 -10.34
C SER A 56 -9.79 23.53 -10.21
N SER A 57 -9.27 23.05 -11.35
CA SER A 57 -7.92 22.47 -11.43
C SER A 57 -6.85 23.41 -10.90
N ALA A 58 -6.96 24.70 -11.20
CA ALA A 58 -6.01 25.71 -10.71
C ALA A 58 -5.98 25.78 -9.16
N SER A 59 -7.14 25.68 -8.51
CA SER A 59 -7.23 25.65 -7.05
C SER A 59 -6.68 24.33 -6.47
N LEU A 60 -6.86 23.20 -7.16
CA LEU A 60 -6.25 21.93 -6.76
C LEU A 60 -4.72 21.97 -6.87
N ILE A 61 -4.18 22.50 -7.96
CA ILE A 61 -2.73 22.72 -8.15
C ILE A 61 -2.18 23.62 -7.04
N GLN A 62 -2.89 24.71 -6.71
CA GLN A 62 -2.52 25.58 -5.59
C GLN A 62 -2.53 24.83 -4.26
N ALA A 63 -3.58 24.07 -3.95
CA ALA A 63 -3.69 23.29 -2.72
C ALA A 63 -2.53 22.28 -2.60
N ARG A 64 -2.21 21.56 -3.68
CA ARG A 64 -1.12 20.59 -3.74
C ARG A 64 0.24 21.25 -3.50
N LYS A 65 0.55 22.30 -4.26
CA LYS A 65 1.82 23.04 -4.13
C LYS A 65 1.97 23.63 -2.74
N TYR A 66 0.89 24.19 -2.20
CA TYR A 66 0.87 24.79 -0.87
C TYR A 66 1.11 23.72 0.22
N LEU A 67 0.42 22.58 0.16
CA LEU A 67 0.65 21.47 1.08
C LEU A 67 2.11 21.01 1.04
N LEU A 68 2.64 20.68 -0.13
CA LEU A 68 4.00 20.16 -0.27
C LEU A 68 5.08 21.11 0.28
N ASN A 69 4.84 22.42 0.21
CA ASN A 69 5.78 23.42 0.71
C ASN A 69 5.62 23.71 2.20
N HIS A 70 4.40 23.60 2.75
CA HIS A 70 4.08 24.10 4.10
C HIS A 70 3.66 23.00 5.09
N VAL A 71 3.66 21.72 4.70
CA VAL A 71 3.23 20.60 5.58
C VAL A 71 4.05 20.53 6.88
N HIS A 72 5.33 20.95 6.84
CA HIS A 72 6.22 20.96 8.00
C HIS A 72 5.91 22.09 9.01
N GLU A 73 5.01 23.02 8.66
CA GLU A 73 4.62 24.18 9.48
C GLU A 73 3.30 23.96 10.22
N VAL A 74 2.72 22.76 10.15
CA VAL A 74 1.44 22.41 10.79
C VAL A 74 1.57 21.13 11.61
N ASN A 75 0.76 21.00 12.66
CA ASN A 75 0.78 19.78 13.46
C ASN A 75 0.33 18.54 12.68
N THR A 76 0.68 17.35 13.19
CA THR A 76 0.40 16.06 12.52
C THR A 76 -1.07 15.87 12.16
N ARG A 77 -1.99 16.31 13.02
CA ARG A 77 -3.43 16.20 12.75
C ARG A 77 -3.84 17.06 11.55
N GLN A 78 -3.35 18.28 11.47
CA GLN A 78 -3.62 19.18 10.34
C GLN A 78 -2.97 18.65 9.05
N ALA A 79 -1.72 18.21 9.11
CA ALA A 79 -1.03 17.60 7.97
C ALA A 79 -1.78 16.38 7.42
N THR A 80 -2.24 15.48 8.31
CA THR A 80 -3.08 14.33 7.94
C THR A 80 -4.35 14.78 7.23
N LEU A 81 -5.11 15.71 7.80
CA LEU A 81 -6.35 16.20 7.21
C LEU A 81 -6.11 16.84 5.84
N MET A 82 -5.09 17.69 5.71
CA MET A 82 -4.75 18.34 4.44
C MET A 82 -4.35 17.32 3.37
N THR A 83 -3.60 16.29 3.75
CA THR A 83 -3.17 15.20 2.84
C THR A 83 -4.37 14.40 2.34
N MET A 84 -5.26 13.99 3.23
CA MET A 84 -6.46 13.24 2.86
C MET A 84 -7.41 14.07 1.99
N GLN A 85 -7.60 15.35 2.35
CA GLN A 85 -8.42 16.28 1.58
C GLN A 85 -7.88 16.52 0.17
N LEU A 86 -6.56 16.58 0.01
CA LEU A 86 -5.93 16.68 -1.30
C LEU A 86 -6.21 15.42 -2.13
N GLU A 87 -5.93 14.24 -1.57
CA GLU A 87 -6.10 12.96 -2.25
C GLU A 87 -7.58 12.73 -2.66
N SER A 88 -8.54 13.02 -1.78
CA SER A 88 -9.96 12.90 -2.11
C SER A 88 -10.37 13.77 -3.31
N VAL A 89 -9.87 15.00 -3.40
CA VAL A 89 -10.19 15.88 -4.54
C VAL A 89 -9.45 15.47 -5.80
N GLN A 90 -8.23 14.92 -5.69
CA GLN A 90 -7.54 14.30 -6.82
C GLN A 90 -8.32 13.10 -7.36
N THR A 91 -8.89 12.26 -6.50
CA THR A 91 -9.74 11.13 -6.94
C THR A 91 -10.96 11.63 -7.69
N ILE A 92 -11.65 12.65 -7.18
CA ILE A 92 -12.81 13.26 -7.87
C ILE A 92 -12.42 13.84 -9.24
N LYS A 93 -11.25 14.46 -9.35
CA LYS A 93 -10.77 15.08 -10.59
C LYS A 93 -10.17 14.12 -11.60
N LEU A 94 -9.87 12.89 -11.19
CA LEU A 94 -9.23 11.92 -12.04
C LEU A 94 -10.06 11.62 -13.29
N ALA A 95 -11.37 11.36 -13.13
CA ALA A 95 -12.28 11.06 -14.23
C ALA A 95 -12.31 12.18 -15.30
N GLU A 96 -12.32 13.45 -14.88
CA GLU A 96 -12.32 14.59 -15.82
C GLU A 96 -11.02 14.66 -16.64
N ILE A 97 -9.88 14.33 -16.03
CA ILE A 97 -8.58 14.33 -16.72
C ILE A 97 -8.45 13.09 -17.61
N ASP A 98 -8.94 11.95 -17.14
CA ASP A 98 -8.98 10.70 -17.90
C ASP A 98 -9.77 10.85 -19.20
N GLU A 99 -11.00 11.37 -19.15
CA GLU A 99 -11.84 11.63 -20.33
C GLU A 99 -11.13 12.52 -21.37
N LYS A 100 -10.42 13.55 -20.91
CA LYS A 100 -9.67 14.46 -21.81
C LYS A 100 -8.47 13.75 -22.44
N ILE A 101 -7.76 12.92 -21.66
CA ILE A 101 -6.62 12.14 -22.14
C ILE A 101 -7.07 11.05 -23.10
N TYR A 102 -8.26 10.47 -22.91
CA TYR A 102 -8.80 9.39 -23.74
C TYR A 102 -9.18 9.82 -25.16
N THR A 103 -9.22 11.13 -25.45
CA THR A 103 -9.54 11.61 -26.79
C THR A 103 -8.52 11.15 -27.84
N VAL A 104 -9.00 10.80 -29.03
CA VAL A 104 -8.15 10.29 -30.14
C VAL A 104 -6.93 11.19 -30.42
N PRO A 105 -7.05 12.53 -30.52
CA PRO A 105 -5.88 13.37 -30.77
C PRO A 105 -4.81 13.27 -29.68
N VAL A 106 -5.22 13.16 -28.42
CA VAL A 106 -4.29 13.05 -27.28
C VAL A 106 -3.65 11.67 -27.23
N GLN A 107 -4.43 10.60 -27.38
CA GLN A 107 -3.92 9.22 -27.43
C GLN A 107 -2.89 9.05 -28.56
N THR A 108 -3.20 9.53 -29.78
CA THR A 108 -2.28 9.46 -30.92
C THR A 108 -0.99 10.21 -30.61
N ALA A 109 -1.08 11.44 -30.11
CA ALA A 109 0.10 12.24 -29.79
C ALA A 109 0.98 11.60 -28.70
N ILE A 110 0.38 10.99 -27.67
CA ILE A 110 1.12 10.25 -26.64
C ILE A 110 1.76 9.00 -27.23
N SER A 111 1.02 8.24 -28.04
CA SER A 111 1.52 7.00 -28.65
C SER A 111 2.73 7.24 -29.55
N GLU A 112 2.64 8.21 -30.48
CA GLU A 112 3.76 8.59 -31.36
C GLU A 112 4.97 9.08 -30.55
N ALA A 113 4.73 9.86 -29.48
CA ALA A 113 5.81 10.31 -28.61
C ALA A 113 6.46 9.14 -27.86
N HIS A 114 5.68 8.19 -27.36
CA HIS A 114 6.18 7.03 -26.63
C HIS A 114 6.98 6.09 -27.54
N GLU A 115 6.52 5.88 -28.78
CA GLU A 115 7.28 5.15 -29.81
C GLU A 115 8.65 5.79 -30.05
N ASN A 116 8.71 7.12 -30.22
CA ASN A 116 9.95 7.87 -30.42
C ASN A 116 10.89 7.81 -29.20
N ILE A 117 10.34 7.77 -27.98
CA ILE A 117 11.11 7.63 -26.73
C ILE A 117 11.65 6.19 -26.57
N GLY A 118 10.91 5.21 -27.06
CA GLY A 118 11.14 3.78 -26.85
C GLY A 118 10.28 3.22 -25.72
N TYR A 119 9.53 2.15 -26.01
CA TYR A 119 8.61 1.49 -25.07
C TYR A 119 9.29 0.85 -23.85
N ASP A 120 10.61 0.62 -23.91
CA ASP A 120 11.40 0.10 -22.78
C ASP A 120 11.69 1.19 -21.73
N LYS A 121 11.46 2.46 -22.06
CA LYS A 121 11.71 3.58 -21.15
C LYS A 121 10.51 3.86 -20.28
N LYS A 122 10.78 4.32 -19.06
CA LYS A 122 9.74 4.78 -18.14
C LYS A 122 8.96 5.93 -18.77
N LEU A 123 7.65 5.76 -18.89
CA LEU A 123 6.73 6.78 -19.34
C LEU A 123 6.66 7.93 -18.31
N THR A 124 6.99 9.15 -18.74
CA THR A 124 6.92 10.33 -17.87
C THR A 124 6.40 11.54 -18.65
N TYR A 125 5.68 12.44 -17.99
CA TYR A 125 5.27 13.69 -18.63
C TYR A 125 6.47 14.51 -19.13
N SER A 126 7.61 14.51 -18.42
CA SER A 126 8.79 15.26 -18.86
C SER A 126 9.38 14.73 -20.17
N SER A 127 9.34 13.42 -20.44
CA SER A 127 9.81 12.87 -21.70
C SER A 127 8.80 13.13 -22.82
N LEU A 128 7.51 12.89 -22.57
CA LEU A 128 6.43 13.18 -23.54
C LEU A 128 6.40 14.65 -23.96
N LEU A 129 6.55 15.58 -23.02
CA LEU A 129 6.58 17.02 -23.29
C LEU A 129 7.84 17.49 -24.05
N LYS A 130 8.83 16.64 -24.33
CA LYS A 130 9.93 16.98 -25.26
C LYS A 130 9.57 16.63 -26.69
N GLU A 131 8.86 15.53 -26.89
CA GLU A 131 8.47 15.03 -28.21
C GLU A 131 7.21 15.71 -28.73
N ILE A 132 6.14 15.79 -27.93
CA ILE A 132 4.83 16.31 -28.37
C ILE A 132 4.93 17.81 -28.65
N LYS A 133 4.55 18.24 -29.86
CA LYS A 133 4.57 19.66 -30.28
C LYS A 133 3.22 20.36 -30.16
N ASP A 134 2.12 19.60 -30.22
CA ASP A 134 0.77 20.15 -30.14
C ASP A 134 0.55 20.93 -28.81
N PRO A 135 0.26 22.25 -28.87
CA PRO A 135 0.13 23.06 -27.66
C PRO A 135 -1.00 22.62 -26.73
N ALA A 136 -2.12 22.13 -27.26
CA ALA A 136 -3.28 21.73 -26.45
C ALA A 136 -2.97 20.47 -25.63
N THR A 137 -2.41 19.45 -26.28
CA THR A 137 -1.98 18.20 -25.65
C THR A 137 -0.91 18.46 -24.60
N ARG A 138 0.11 19.27 -24.94
CA ARG A 138 1.15 19.66 -23.98
C ARG A 138 0.57 20.34 -22.74
N LYS A 139 -0.39 21.25 -22.92
CA LYS A 139 -1.05 21.94 -21.82
C LYS A 139 -1.82 20.96 -20.93
N LEU A 140 -2.56 20.01 -21.52
CA LEU A 140 -3.29 18.98 -20.79
C LEU A 140 -2.36 18.07 -20.00
N LEU A 141 -1.26 17.58 -20.59
CA LEU A 141 -0.29 16.73 -19.90
C LEU A 141 0.43 17.47 -18.76
N GLN A 142 0.75 18.75 -18.97
CA GLN A 142 1.30 19.59 -17.91
C GLN A 142 0.29 19.78 -16.77
N GLU A 143 -0.98 20.06 -17.09
CA GLU A 143 -2.05 20.16 -16.11
C GLU A 143 -2.19 18.87 -15.31
N ALA A 144 -2.23 17.70 -15.97
CA ALA A 144 -2.30 16.40 -15.29
C ALA A 144 -1.10 16.17 -14.35
N SER A 145 0.12 16.50 -14.80
CA SER A 145 1.33 16.44 -13.96
C SER A 145 1.24 17.37 -12.75
N ASP A 146 0.77 18.60 -12.93
CA ASP A 146 0.69 19.61 -11.87
C ASP A 146 -0.38 19.24 -10.83
N LEU A 147 -1.48 18.64 -11.28
CA LEU A 147 -2.53 18.07 -10.45
C LEU A 147 -2.03 16.88 -9.63
N GLY A 148 -0.87 16.29 -9.97
CA GLY A 148 -0.24 15.22 -9.21
C GLY A 148 -0.57 13.81 -9.71
N TYR A 149 -0.99 13.70 -10.96
CA TYR A 149 -1.11 12.40 -11.63
C TYR A 149 0.23 11.97 -12.22
N LYS A 150 0.30 10.69 -12.57
CA LYS A 150 1.27 10.13 -13.51
C LYS A 150 0.50 9.37 -14.60
N LEU A 151 1.18 9.06 -15.69
CA LEU A 151 0.58 8.35 -16.82
C LEU A 151 1.00 6.88 -16.79
N GLU A 152 0.04 6.00 -17.00
CA GLU A 152 0.26 4.57 -17.24
C GLU A 152 -0.29 4.17 -18.61
N THR A 153 0.02 2.95 -19.03
CA THR A 153 -0.48 2.39 -20.29
C THR A 153 -0.85 0.93 -20.11
N SER A 154 -1.96 0.52 -20.74
CA SER A 154 -2.39 -0.88 -20.87
C SER A 154 -2.99 -1.06 -22.26
N GLU A 155 -2.63 -2.12 -22.96
CA GLU A 155 -3.16 -2.43 -24.31
C GLU A 155 -3.05 -1.27 -25.32
N GLY A 156 -2.02 -0.43 -25.18
CA GLY A 156 -1.81 0.75 -26.04
C GLY A 156 -2.70 1.95 -25.70
N ILE A 157 -3.51 1.88 -24.65
CA ILE A 157 -4.30 2.99 -24.12
C ILE A 157 -3.57 3.64 -22.95
N TYR A 158 -3.44 4.96 -23.01
CA TYR A 158 -2.79 5.78 -21.99
C TYR A 158 -3.81 6.43 -21.06
N TYR A 159 -3.61 6.34 -19.76
CA TYR A 159 -4.53 6.89 -18.77
C TYR A 159 -3.80 7.45 -17.55
N PRO A 160 -4.32 8.51 -16.91
CA PRO A 160 -3.75 9.07 -15.70
C PRO A 160 -4.11 8.19 -14.49
N ILE A 161 -3.19 8.12 -13.52
CA ILE A 161 -3.46 7.63 -12.16
C ILE A 161 -2.83 8.57 -11.13
N ILE A 162 -3.28 8.52 -9.88
CA ILE A 162 -2.66 9.30 -8.79
C ILE A 162 -1.21 8.84 -8.58
N ASN A 163 -0.28 9.79 -8.53
CA ASN A 163 1.12 9.51 -8.23
C ASN A 163 1.34 9.41 -6.72
N TYR A 164 1.04 8.25 -6.12
CA TYR A 164 1.24 8.01 -4.69
C TYR A 164 2.73 7.98 -4.28
N GLU A 165 3.66 7.74 -5.20
CA GLU A 165 5.09 7.90 -4.90
C GLU A 165 5.41 9.35 -4.45
N ALA A 166 4.74 10.35 -5.04
CA ALA A 166 4.90 11.74 -4.62
C ALA A 166 4.38 12.00 -3.19
N TYR A 167 3.43 11.20 -2.70
CA TYR A 167 2.89 11.30 -1.34
C TYR A 167 3.87 10.83 -0.27
N LYS A 168 4.89 10.03 -0.59
CA LYS A 168 5.88 9.58 0.39
C LYS A 168 6.59 10.73 1.12
N LYS A 169 6.74 11.89 0.45
CA LYS A 169 7.30 13.11 1.06
C LYS A 169 6.48 13.65 2.23
N LEU A 170 5.21 13.27 2.33
CA LEU A 170 4.29 13.68 3.39
C LEU A 170 4.34 12.74 4.61
N GLN A 171 4.89 11.54 4.47
CA GLN A 171 4.91 10.51 5.52
C GLN A 171 5.48 10.99 6.87
N PRO A 172 6.56 11.80 6.92
CA PRO A 172 7.09 12.28 8.20
C PRO A 172 6.15 13.20 8.97
N TYR A 173 5.12 13.73 8.33
CA TYR A 173 4.24 14.76 8.88
C TYR A 173 2.84 14.25 9.20
N VAL A 174 2.44 13.09 8.67
CA VAL A 174 1.10 12.53 8.85
C VAL A 174 1.10 11.46 9.97
N THR A 175 -0.09 11.05 10.38
CA THR A 175 -0.29 9.93 11.30
C THR A 175 0.25 8.63 10.71
N SER A 176 0.67 7.70 11.57
CA SER A 176 1.32 6.45 11.15
C SER A 176 0.46 5.59 10.23
N ASP A 177 -0.86 5.59 10.44
CA ASP A 177 -1.81 4.89 9.59
C ASP A 177 -1.80 5.47 8.17
N ILE A 178 -1.88 6.79 8.01
CA ILE A 178 -1.85 7.42 6.69
C ILE A 178 -0.48 7.23 6.03
N ALA A 179 0.61 7.23 6.79
CA ALA A 179 1.93 6.91 6.25
C ALA A 179 2.01 5.48 5.70
N ALA A 180 1.44 4.50 6.43
CA ALA A 180 1.35 3.10 5.98
C ALA A 180 0.44 2.95 4.76
N TYR A 181 -0.71 3.61 4.75
CA TYR A 181 -1.61 3.65 3.59
C TYR A 181 -0.92 4.21 2.34
N ILE A 182 -0.15 5.30 2.47
CA ILE A 182 0.64 5.86 1.37
C ILE A 182 1.62 4.83 0.81
N ASN A 183 2.24 3.99 1.64
CA ASN A 183 3.14 2.95 1.15
C ASN A 183 2.40 1.89 0.33
N ILE A 184 1.24 1.41 0.80
CA ILE A 184 0.41 0.46 0.05
C ILE A 184 0.03 1.05 -1.31
N MET A 185 -0.57 2.24 -1.31
CA MET A 185 -1.01 2.88 -2.55
C MET A 185 0.16 3.28 -3.47
N ALA A 186 1.34 3.60 -2.92
CA ALA A 186 2.53 3.85 -3.73
C ALA A 186 2.97 2.57 -4.45
N THR A 187 3.00 1.43 -3.76
CA THR A 187 3.29 0.12 -4.38
C THR A 187 2.30 -0.20 -5.50
N GLU A 188 1.00 -0.08 -5.22
CA GLU A 188 -0.05 -0.31 -6.23
C GLU A 188 0.06 0.64 -7.42
N SER A 189 0.28 1.92 -7.16
CA SER A 189 0.42 2.90 -8.24
C SER A 189 1.67 2.65 -9.06
N ASN A 190 2.80 2.26 -8.45
CA ASN A 190 4.09 2.15 -9.12
C ASN A 190 4.19 0.94 -10.04
N GLN A 191 3.48 -0.13 -9.72
CA GLN A 191 3.43 -1.34 -10.50
C GLN A 191 2.07 -1.98 -10.29
N ALA A 192 1.23 -1.92 -11.32
CA ALA A 192 -0.06 -2.60 -11.34
C ALA A 192 0.13 -4.09 -11.06
N SER A 193 -0.79 -4.70 -10.31
CA SER A 193 -0.81 -6.15 -10.10
C SER A 193 -1.42 -6.89 -11.26
N THR A 194 -2.32 -6.26 -12.00
CA THR A 194 -2.99 -6.83 -13.16
C THR A 194 -2.95 -5.93 -14.40
N SER A 195 -2.97 -6.56 -15.58
CA SER A 195 -3.14 -5.93 -16.89
C SER A 195 -3.79 -6.95 -17.82
N ASP A 196 -4.77 -6.54 -18.63
CA ASP A 196 -5.55 -7.46 -19.50
C ASP A 196 -5.98 -8.74 -18.76
N ALA A 197 -6.63 -8.57 -17.59
CA ALA A 197 -7.06 -9.64 -16.69
C ALA A 197 -5.98 -10.69 -16.30
N ALA A 198 -4.69 -10.41 -16.52
CA ALA A 198 -3.56 -11.24 -16.15
C ALA A 198 -2.85 -10.65 -14.92
N LEU A 199 -2.34 -11.50 -14.03
CA LEU A 199 -1.40 -11.07 -13.00
C LEU A 199 -0.07 -10.76 -13.67
N ILE A 200 0.41 -9.51 -13.54
CA ILE A 200 1.69 -9.06 -14.10
C ILE A 200 2.78 -8.93 -13.04
N ILE A 201 2.47 -9.34 -11.81
CA ILE A 201 3.42 -9.48 -10.70
C ILE A 201 3.60 -10.95 -10.35
N PRO A 202 4.78 -11.36 -9.83
CA PRO A 202 4.98 -12.71 -9.35
C PRO A 202 4.07 -13.04 -8.15
N TRP A 203 3.67 -14.31 -8.00
CA TRP A 203 2.86 -14.79 -6.87
C TRP A 203 3.44 -14.44 -5.49
N GLY A 204 4.76 -14.49 -5.34
CA GLY A 204 5.42 -14.09 -4.09
C GLY A 204 5.24 -12.60 -3.76
N GLU A 205 5.18 -11.74 -4.78
CA GLU A 205 4.90 -10.32 -4.61
C GLU A 205 3.42 -10.08 -4.31
N LEU A 206 2.51 -10.80 -4.97
CA LEU A 206 1.08 -10.79 -4.66
C LEU A 206 0.85 -11.09 -3.16
N ILE A 207 1.42 -12.19 -2.65
CA ILE A 207 1.33 -12.56 -1.23
C ILE A 207 1.90 -11.45 -0.33
N GLN A 208 3.07 -10.90 -0.67
CA GLN A 208 3.67 -9.83 0.12
C GLN A 208 2.78 -8.59 0.20
N ARG A 209 2.16 -8.18 -0.92
CA ARG A 209 1.21 -7.06 -0.96
C ARG A 209 -0.04 -7.37 -0.13
N THR A 210 -0.60 -8.58 -0.23
CA THR A 210 -1.74 -9.02 0.59
C THR A 210 -1.42 -8.95 2.09
N LEU A 211 -0.25 -9.45 2.52
CA LEU A 211 0.18 -9.40 3.92
C LEU A 211 0.43 -7.98 4.42
N ALA A 212 0.87 -7.06 3.56
CA ALA A 212 1.00 -5.65 3.92
C ALA A 212 -0.36 -4.99 4.19
N MET A 213 -1.39 -5.36 3.42
CA MET A 213 -2.77 -4.89 3.65
C MET A 213 -3.34 -5.47 4.95
N GLU A 214 -3.14 -6.76 5.20
CA GLU A 214 -3.52 -7.40 6.47
C GLU A 214 -2.85 -6.73 7.67
N ALA A 215 -1.54 -6.49 7.58
CA ALA A 215 -0.79 -5.82 8.63
C ALA A 215 -1.30 -4.40 8.90
N PHE A 216 -1.71 -3.67 7.84
CA PHE A 216 -2.34 -2.37 7.98
C PHE A 216 -3.66 -2.46 8.74
N LEU A 217 -4.56 -3.36 8.36
CA LEU A 217 -5.88 -3.51 8.99
C LEU A 217 -5.76 -3.94 10.46
N ASN A 218 -4.81 -4.82 10.77
CA ASN A 218 -4.51 -5.24 12.13
C ASN A 218 -3.92 -4.11 12.99
N ALA A 219 -3.01 -3.31 12.43
CA ALA A 219 -2.36 -2.22 13.16
C ALA A 219 -3.26 -0.99 13.32
N TYR A 220 -4.14 -0.73 12.35
CA TYR A 220 -4.92 0.50 12.25
C TYR A 220 -6.42 0.25 11.95
N PRO A 221 -7.13 -0.56 12.76
CA PRO A 221 -8.52 -0.92 12.48
C PRO A 221 -9.47 0.29 12.46
N GLN A 222 -9.09 1.39 13.12
CA GLN A 222 -9.86 2.63 13.20
C GLN A 222 -9.38 3.72 12.23
N SER A 223 -8.53 3.38 11.26
CA SER A 223 -8.08 4.34 10.25
C SER A 223 -9.25 4.77 9.37
N SER A 224 -9.24 6.02 8.93
CA SER A 224 -10.11 6.48 7.84
C SER A 224 -9.86 5.78 6.50
N ARG A 225 -8.82 4.94 6.40
CA ARG A 225 -8.43 4.19 5.20
C ARG A 225 -8.68 2.69 5.32
N THR A 226 -9.35 2.24 6.38
CA THR A 226 -9.74 0.84 6.56
C THR A 226 -10.53 0.30 5.36
N THR A 227 -11.67 0.90 5.01
CA THR A 227 -12.52 0.40 3.91
C THR A 227 -11.83 0.35 2.54
N PRO A 228 -11.08 1.38 2.09
CA PRO A 228 -10.30 1.25 0.84
C PRO A 228 -9.30 0.09 0.85
N VAL A 229 -8.66 -0.19 1.99
CA VAL A 229 -7.69 -1.29 2.11
C VAL A 229 -8.40 -2.64 2.22
N GLU A 230 -9.55 -2.74 2.86
CA GLU A 230 -10.40 -3.94 2.88
C GLU A 230 -10.83 -4.34 1.47
N ASN A 231 -11.32 -3.38 0.67
CA ASN A 231 -11.71 -3.63 -0.72
C ASN A 231 -10.54 -4.16 -1.56
N LEU A 232 -9.35 -3.60 -1.38
CA LEU A 232 -8.16 -4.04 -2.08
C LEU A 232 -7.72 -5.43 -1.60
N LEU A 233 -7.78 -5.67 -0.28
CA LEU A 233 -7.44 -6.95 0.32
C LEU A 233 -8.37 -8.05 -0.18
N TYR A 234 -9.68 -7.81 -0.22
CA TYR A 234 -10.67 -8.74 -0.76
C TYR A 234 -10.31 -9.21 -2.17
N LEU A 235 -10.01 -8.26 -3.07
CA LEU A 235 -9.56 -8.58 -4.43
C LEU A 235 -8.27 -9.41 -4.44
N TYR A 236 -7.31 -9.06 -3.59
CA TYR A 236 -6.03 -9.77 -3.49
C TYR A 236 -6.18 -11.17 -2.91
N VAL A 237 -7.07 -11.40 -1.95
CA VAL A 237 -7.37 -12.73 -1.42
C VAL A 237 -8.04 -13.59 -2.50
N HIS A 238 -8.93 -13.02 -3.30
CA HIS A 238 -9.46 -13.71 -4.48
C HIS A 238 -8.33 -14.10 -5.44
N PHE A 239 -7.45 -13.17 -5.80
CA PHE A 239 -6.31 -13.46 -6.67
C PHE A 239 -5.34 -14.48 -6.07
N LEU A 240 -5.14 -14.51 -4.76
CA LEU A 240 -4.35 -15.56 -4.14
C LEU A 240 -4.96 -16.92 -4.50
N PHE A 241 -6.20 -17.17 -4.11
CA PHE A 241 -6.75 -18.51 -4.22
C PHE A 241 -7.13 -18.93 -5.63
N TYR A 242 -7.63 -18.02 -6.47
CA TYR A 242 -8.09 -18.37 -7.82
C TYR A 242 -7.21 -17.84 -8.95
N GLY A 243 -6.31 -16.90 -8.67
CA GLY A 243 -5.64 -16.11 -9.70
C GLY A 243 -6.57 -15.13 -10.38
N SER A 244 -6.10 -14.58 -11.49
CA SER A 244 -6.91 -13.76 -12.40
C SER A 244 -7.32 -14.59 -13.62
N ASP A 245 -8.24 -14.09 -14.45
CA ASP A 245 -8.77 -14.85 -15.60
C ASP A 245 -7.66 -15.37 -16.53
N ASN A 246 -6.72 -14.49 -16.89
CA ASN A 246 -5.59 -14.81 -17.78
C ASN A 246 -4.34 -15.31 -17.02
N THR A 247 -4.40 -15.44 -15.69
CA THR A 247 -3.33 -16.02 -14.86
C THR A 247 -3.95 -16.76 -13.68
N PRO A 248 -4.62 -17.89 -13.94
CA PRO A 248 -5.31 -18.65 -12.90
C PRO A 248 -4.30 -19.25 -11.91
N ALA A 249 -4.76 -19.57 -10.71
CA ALA A 249 -3.98 -20.35 -9.75
C ALA A 249 -3.96 -21.86 -10.08
N TYR A 250 -4.95 -22.32 -10.85
CA TYR A 250 -5.15 -23.72 -11.24
C TYR A 250 -5.05 -23.88 -12.75
N ASP A 251 -4.71 -25.07 -13.23
CA ASP A 251 -4.78 -25.35 -14.67
C ASP A 251 -6.23 -25.20 -15.22
N TRP A 252 -6.33 -24.59 -16.40
CA TRP A 252 -7.59 -24.37 -17.10
C TRP A 252 -7.88 -25.55 -18.02
N PHE A 253 -8.81 -26.44 -17.69
CA PHE A 253 -9.52 -27.25 -18.70
C PHE A 253 -10.98 -27.51 -18.29
N THR A 254 -11.77 -27.97 -19.27
CA THR A 254 -13.24 -28.03 -19.34
C THR A 254 -13.95 -28.52 -18.07
N GLU A 255 -15.25 -28.25 -17.93
CA GLU A 255 -16.10 -28.67 -16.79
C GLU A 255 -15.95 -30.15 -16.36
N ASP A 256 -15.47 -31.01 -17.26
CA ASP A 256 -15.27 -32.45 -17.07
C ASP A 256 -13.86 -32.87 -16.59
N GLU A 257 -12.90 -31.94 -16.44
CA GLU A 257 -11.52 -32.25 -16.03
C GLU A 257 -11.12 -31.65 -14.68
N ILE A 258 -10.12 -32.30 -14.07
CA ILE A 258 -9.64 -32.00 -12.73
C ILE A 258 -8.76 -30.76 -12.77
N ARG A 259 -9.15 -29.69 -12.06
CA ARG A 259 -8.32 -28.51 -11.83
C ARG A 259 -7.22 -28.83 -10.81
N THR A 260 -5.95 -28.62 -11.15
CA THR A 260 -4.80 -28.81 -10.26
C THR A 260 -4.04 -27.51 -10.01
N LEU A 261 -3.54 -27.32 -8.79
CA LEU A 261 -2.79 -26.11 -8.42
C LEU A 261 -1.50 -26.04 -9.24
N ILE A 262 -1.26 -24.89 -9.87
CA ILE A 262 -0.06 -24.69 -10.66
C ILE A 262 1.18 -24.78 -9.75
N PRO A 263 2.25 -25.52 -10.13
CA PRO A 263 3.42 -25.72 -9.28
C PRO A 263 4.11 -24.43 -8.83
N GLU A 264 4.10 -23.38 -9.66
CA GLU A 264 4.64 -22.07 -9.30
C GLU A 264 3.87 -21.42 -8.14
N VAL A 265 2.54 -21.54 -8.13
CA VAL A 265 1.66 -21.02 -7.08
C VAL A 265 1.93 -21.76 -5.78
N LYS A 266 1.96 -23.10 -5.84
CA LYS A 266 2.30 -23.96 -4.70
C LYS A 266 3.63 -23.56 -4.09
N GLN A 267 4.66 -23.40 -4.94
CA GLN A 267 5.98 -23.00 -4.48
C GLN A 267 5.97 -21.60 -3.83
N ALA A 268 5.16 -20.67 -4.33
CA ALA A 268 5.02 -19.35 -3.72
C ALA A 268 4.38 -19.43 -2.33
N TYR A 269 3.35 -20.28 -2.14
CA TYR A 269 2.73 -20.53 -0.84
C TYR A 269 3.71 -21.14 0.16
N GLU A 270 4.39 -22.23 -0.23
CA GLU A 270 5.40 -22.90 0.58
C GLU A 270 6.51 -21.92 1.02
N LYS A 271 6.99 -21.08 0.09
CA LYS A 271 8.00 -20.04 0.38
C LYS A 271 7.47 -18.99 1.35
N ALA A 272 6.21 -18.59 1.26
CA ALA A 272 5.61 -17.62 2.16
C ALA A 272 5.47 -18.19 3.57
N LEU A 273 4.97 -19.42 3.70
CA LEU A 273 4.83 -20.13 4.96
C LEU A 273 6.19 -20.40 5.62
N ALA A 274 7.21 -20.77 4.84
CA ALA A 274 8.57 -20.97 5.35
C ALA A 274 9.22 -19.69 5.89
N LYS A 275 8.78 -18.50 5.44
CA LYS A 275 9.23 -17.19 5.93
C LYS A 275 8.40 -16.68 7.11
N ARG A 276 7.39 -17.42 7.57
CA ARG A 276 6.54 -17.00 8.69
C ARG A 276 7.39 -16.90 9.95
N GLU A 277 7.46 -15.70 10.52
CA GLU A 277 8.16 -15.49 11.79
C GLU A 277 7.39 -16.16 12.95
N PRO A 278 8.08 -16.78 13.92
CA PRO A 278 7.44 -17.43 15.06
C PRO A 278 6.48 -16.49 15.80
N ASN A 279 5.28 -16.99 16.13
CA ASN A 279 4.20 -16.25 16.81
C ASN A 279 3.56 -15.11 16.00
N THR A 280 3.80 -15.03 14.69
CA THR A 280 3.06 -14.10 13.83
C THR A 280 1.62 -14.57 13.64
N LYS A 281 0.67 -13.76 14.10
CA LYS A 281 -0.75 -13.92 13.79
C LYS A 281 -1.02 -13.36 12.40
N SER A 282 -1.50 -14.19 11.49
CA SER A 282 -1.88 -13.81 10.13
C SER A 282 -2.95 -14.78 9.64
N GLU A 283 -4.15 -14.27 9.46
CA GLU A 283 -5.29 -15.04 8.97
C GLU A 283 -5.07 -15.47 7.51
N ILE A 284 -4.37 -14.65 6.71
CA ILE A 284 -3.98 -15.03 5.34
C ILE A 284 -3.00 -16.20 5.35
N LEU A 285 -1.94 -16.16 6.17
CA LEU A 285 -1.01 -17.29 6.25
C LEU A 285 -1.68 -18.54 6.81
N ASP A 286 -2.56 -18.40 7.80
CA ASP A 286 -3.34 -19.53 8.33
C ASP A 286 -4.26 -20.12 7.24
N SER A 287 -4.88 -19.27 6.41
CA SER A 287 -5.74 -19.70 5.29
C SER A 287 -4.93 -20.36 4.18
N LEU A 288 -3.74 -19.84 3.85
CA LEU A 288 -2.82 -20.45 2.89
C LEU A 288 -2.34 -21.83 3.37
N GLU A 289 -1.98 -21.96 4.64
CA GLU A 289 -1.56 -23.23 5.25
C GLU A 289 -2.69 -24.27 5.21
N GLN A 290 -3.92 -23.87 5.57
CA GLN A 290 -5.10 -24.73 5.52
C GLN A 290 -5.38 -25.23 4.10
N VAL A 291 -5.44 -24.33 3.11
CA VAL A 291 -5.74 -24.69 1.73
C VAL A 291 -4.63 -25.55 1.12
N LEU A 292 -3.37 -25.21 1.36
CA LEU A 292 -2.23 -25.99 0.89
C LEU A 292 -2.24 -27.41 1.47
N PHE A 293 -2.50 -27.56 2.77
CA PHE A 293 -2.63 -28.86 3.41
C PHE A 293 -3.72 -29.72 2.76
N LEU A 294 -4.90 -29.15 2.50
CA LEU A 294 -5.99 -29.87 1.85
C LEU A 294 -5.62 -30.26 0.41
N LEU A 295 -5.01 -29.35 -0.36
CA LEU A 295 -4.54 -29.63 -1.71
C LEU A 295 -3.56 -30.80 -1.73
N GLU A 296 -2.61 -30.86 -0.80
CA GLU A 296 -1.65 -31.97 -0.68
C GLU A 296 -2.34 -33.33 -0.46
N GLN A 297 -3.39 -33.38 0.38
CA GLN A 297 -4.16 -34.62 0.60
C GLN A 297 -4.90 -35.09 -0.66
N HIS A 298 -5.15 -34.18 -1.61
CA HIS A 298 -5.91 -34.44 -2.82
C HIS A 298 -5.05 -34.40 -4.10
N ASN A 299 -3.72 -34.53 -3.99
CA ASN A 299 -2.78 -34.45 -5.12
C ASN A 299 -2.93 -33.15 -5.91
N ASP A 300 -3.01 -32.03 -5.18
CA ASP A 300 -3.16 -30.66 -5.68
C ASP A 300 -4.45 -30.38 -6.45
N ARG A 301 -5.43 -31.29 -6.41
CA ARG A 301 -6.73 -31.15 -7.09
C ARG A 301 -7.65 -30.22 -6.32
N LEU A 302 -8.25 -29.24 -7.00
CA LEU A 302 -9.31 -28.39 -6.48
C LEU A 302 -10.62 -29.17 -6.43
N THR A 303 -10.87 -29.86 -5.32
CA THR A 303 -12.13 -30.58 -5.08
C THR A 303 -13.24 -29.62 -4.66
N PRO A 304 -14.52 -30.02 -4.75
CA PRO A 304 -15.63 -29.21 -4.25
C PRO A 304 -15.49 -28.80 -2.78
N ASP A 305 -14.93 -29.67 -1.92
CA ASP A 305 -14.71 -29.38 -0.50
C ASP A 305 -13.61 -28.31 -0.29
N ILE A 306 -12.55 -28.35 -1.11
CA ILE A 306 -11.50 -27.32 -1.10
C ILE A 306 -12.06 -26.00 -1.62
N GLN A 307 -12.86 -26.05 -2.70
CA GLN A 307 -13.53 -24.86 -3.23
C GLN A 307 -14.44 -24.23 -2.17
N ALA A 308 -15.29 -25.01 -1.50
CA ALA A 308 -16.13 -24.52 -0.41
C ALA A 308 -15.31 -23.91 0.75
N THR A 309 -14.13 -24.46 1.04
CA THR A 309 -13.21 -23.89 2.03
C THR A 309 -12.68 -22.53 1.56
N ILE A 310 -12.28 -22.41 0.30
CA ILE A 310 -11.83 -21.15 -0.30
C ILE A 310 -12.96 -20.12 -0.29
N GLU A 311 -14.18 -20.48 -0.68
CA GLU A 311 -15.33 -19.55 -0.63
C GLU A 311 -15.58 -19.05 0.80
N SER A 312 -15.55 -19.94 1.80
CA SER A 312 -15.66 -19.52 3.20
C SER A 312 -14.51 -18.60 3.66
N ILE A 313 -13.32 -18.72 3.06
CA ILE A 313 -12.22 -17.78 3.30
C ILE A 313 -12.57 -16.42 2.68
N LEU A 314 -13.00 -16.38 1.41
CA LEU A 314 -13.34 -15.16 0.69
C LEU A 314 -14.48 -14.38 1.37
N ASP A 315 -15.51 -15.07 1.85
CA ASP A 315 -16.63 -14.45 2.56
C ASP A 315 -16.20 -13.65 3.79
N ARG A 316 -15.10 -14.05 4.47
CA ARG A 316 -14.56 -13.31 5.62
C ARG A 316 -13.94 -11.96 5.25
N TYR A 317 -13.51 -11.80 4.01
CA TYR A 317 -12.90 -10.57 3.51
C TYR A 317 -13.87 -9.74 2.67
N SER A 318 -15.09 -10.23 2.41
CA SER A 318 -16.10 -9.47 1.67
C SER A 318 -16.39 -8.16 2.42
N PRO A 319 -16.26 -7.00 1.76
CA PRO A 319 -16.64 -5.73 2.36
C PRO A 319 -18.14 -5.72 2.73
N GLU A 320 -18.48 -5.09 3.86
CA GLU A 320 -19.88 -4.84 4.27
C GLU A 320 -20.59 -3.78 3.40
#